data_AF-A0A7X2SWM9-F1
#
_entry.id   AF-A0A7X2SWM9-F1
#
_cell.length_a   1.000
_cell.length_b   1.000
_cell.length_c   1.000
_cell.angle_alpha   90.00
_cell.angle_beta   90.00
_cell.angle_gamma   90.00
#
_symmetry.space_group_name_H-M   'P 1'
#
loop_
_entity.id
_entity.type
_entity.pdbx_description
1 polymer ?
#
loop_
_entity_poly.entity_id
_entity_poly.type
_entity_poly.pdbx_seq_one_letter_code
_entity_poly.pdbx_strand_id
1 'polypeptide(L)'
;NGGTLFYVSNRDQKDYAATVANMQQLGFPNVSDKTVRLNTDSSNKQARFDAIKNAGYNVVLYVGDNLNDFGGATWHQGNQTRRDFVNLNHQQFGTQFIVLPNPLYGDWESGMAENYNKLTPEQQLSVRESRLQSWNGK
;
A
#
# COMPACT_ATOMS: atom_id res chain seq x y z
N ASN A 1 -11.35 -24.73 -1.70
CA ASN A 1 -10.46 -23.58 -1.39
C ASN A 1 -9.02 -24.08 -1.23
N GLY A 2 -8.11 -23.72 -2.14
CA GLY A 2 -6.73 -24.26 -2.21
C GLY A 2 -5.61 -23.21 -2.28
N GLY A 3 -5.91 -21.95 -1.95
CA GLY A 3 -4.93 -20.86 -1.92
C GLY A 3 -4.29 -20.66 -0.55
N THR A 4 -3.20 -19.88 -0.50
CA THR A 4 -2.55 -19.43 0.75
C THR A 4 -2.60 -17.91 0.82
N LEU A 5 -3.03 -17.37 1.96
CA LEU A 5 -3.05 -15.93 2.20
C LEU A 5 -1.73 -15.48 2.83
N PHE A 6 -1.14 -14.43 2.26
CA PHE A 6 0.03 -13.76 2.81
C PHE A 6 -0.33 -12.34 3.23
N TYR A 7 0.10 -11.95 4.43
CA TYR A 7 -0.17 -10.65 5.04
C TYR A 7 1.11 -9.81 4.98
N VAL A 8 1.26 -9.00 3.93
CA VAL A 8 2.44 -8.15 3.71
C VAL A 8 2.14 -6.73 4.18
N SER A 9 2.76 -6.30 5.29
CA SER A 9 2.38 -5.07 5.99
C SER A 9 3.59 -4.22 6.38
N ASN A 10 3.41 -2.89 6.43
CA ASN A 10 4.44 -1.96 6.87
C ASN A 10 4.44 -1.70 8.38
N ARG A 11 3.70 -2.49 9.18
CA ARG A 11 3.99 -2.58 10.62
C ARG A 11 5.44 -3.02 10.82
N ASP A 12 6.07 -2.48 11.85
CA ASP A 12 7.46 -2.77 12.20
C ASP A 12 7.57 -4.22 12.71
N GLN A 13 8.68 -4.90 12.39
CA GLN A 13 8.95 -6.26 12.87
C GLN A 13 8.91 -6.37 14.39
N LYS A 14 9.23 -5.31 15.14
CA LYS A 14 9.11 -5.30 16.61
C LYS A 14 7.66 -5.49 17.09
N ASP A 15 6.67 -5.13 16.27
CA ASP A 15 5.24 -5.21 16.57
C ASP A 15 4.63 -6.56 16.15
N TYR A 16 5.46 -7.53 15.75
CA TYR A 16 5.03 -8.81 15.20
C TYR A 16 4.13 -9.60 16.15
N ALA A 17 4.57 -9.82 17.39
CA ALA A 17 3.84 -10.64 18.35
C ALA A 17 2.43 -10.09 18.63
N ALA A 18 2.31 -8.77 18.86
CA ALA A 18 1.03 -8.11 19.07
C ALA A 18 0.14 -8.16 17.82
N THR A 19 0.74 -8.01 16.63
CA THR A 19 0.00 -8.11 15.36
C THR A 19 -0.60 -9.50 15.15
N VAL A 20 0.20 -10.54 15.35
CA VAL A 20 -0.24 -11.93 15.21
C VAL A 20 -1.34 -12.27 16.23
N ALA A 21 -1.17 -11.89 17.49
CA ALA A 21 -2.16 -12.13 18.53
C ALA A 21 -3.52 -11.49 18.18
N ASN A 22 -3.51 -10.24 17.72
CA ASN A 22 -4.74 -9.55 17.31
C ASN A 22 -5.41 -10.22 16.10
N MET A 23 -4.63 -10.64 15.10
CA MET A 23 -5.18 -11.34 13.93
C MET A 23 -5.78 -12.70 14.30
N GLN A 24 -5.13 -13.46 15.18
CA GLN A 24 -5.66 -14.72 15.67
C GLN A 24 -6.95 -14.52 16.47
N GLN A 25 -7.00 -13.52 17.35
CA GLN A 25 -8.20 -13.17 18.11
C GLN A 25 -9.38 -12.80 17.21
N LEU A 26 -9.11 -12.11 16.09
CA LEU A 26 -10.12 -11.74 15.09
C LEU A 26 -10.48 -12.89 14.13
N GLY A 27 -9.89 -14.07 14.29
CA GLY A 27 -10.22 -15.26 13.50
C GLY A 27 -9.62 -15.30 12.10
N PHE A 28 -8.55 -14.54 11.83
CA PHE A 28 -7.86 -14.61 10.55
C PHE A 28 -7.22 -15.99 10.34
N PRO A 29 -7.37 -16.61 9.16
CA PRO A 29 -6.82 -17.94 8.90
C PRO A 29 -5.32 -17.90 8.66
N ASN A 30 -4.64 -19.02 8.93
CA ASN A 30 -3.24 -19.27 8.55
C ASN A 30 -2.26 -18.15 8.97
N VAL A 31 -2.42 -17.55 10.15
CA VAL A 31 -1.50 -16.52 10.67
C VAL A 31 -0.26 -17.19 11.29
N SER A 32 0.91 -16.98 10.69
CA SER A 32 2.18 -17.64 11.07
C SER A 32 3.40 -16.86 10.56
N ASP A 33 4.60 -17.23 11.00
CA ASP A 33 5.89 -16.67 10.52
C ASP A 33 6.11 -16.84 9.02
N LYS A 34 5.43 -17.82 8.41
CA LYS A 34 5.48 -18.04 6.97
C LYS A 34 4.62 -17.03 6.21
N THR A 35 3.46 -16.67 6.74
CA THR A 35 2.40 -15.95 6.02
C THR A 35 2.35 -14.47 6.38
N VAL A 36 2.82 -14.08 7.57
CA VAL A 36 2.90 -12.68 8.00
C VAL A 36 4.28 -12.13 7.68
N ARG A 37 4.34 -11.09 6.82
CA ARG A 37 5.57 -10.47 6.34
C ARG A 37 5.58 -8.98 6.68
N LEU A 38 6.07 -8.65 7.86
CA LEU A 38 6.18 -7.26 8.34
C LEU A 38 7.39 -6.55 7.75
N ASN A 39 7.51 -5.25 8.02
CA ASN A 39 8.62 -4.44 7.53
C ASN A 39 9.86 -4.64 8.39
N THR A 40 10.99 -4.93 7.74
CA THR A 40 12.31 -5.11 8.36
C THR A 40 13.28 -3.98 8.03
N ASP A 41 13.27 -3.51 6.79
CA ASP A 41 14.30 -2.66 6.20
C ASP A 41 13.69 -1.61 5.25
N SER A 42 12.68 -2.00 4.45
CA SER A 42 12.05 -1.13 3.47
C SER A 42 10.52 -1.17 3.51
N SER A 43 9.93 0.03 3.46
CA SER A 43 8.48 0.20 3.26
C SER A 43 8.02 -0.19 1.86
N ASN A 44 8.94 -0.35 0.89
CA ASN A 44 8.61 -0.96 -0.39
C ASN A 44 8.37 -2.46 -0.20
N LYS A 45 7.24 -2.97 -0.69
CA LYS A 45 6.82 -4.36 -0.49
C LYS A 45 7.38 -5.33 -1.54
N GLN A 46 8.03 -4.85 -2.60
CA GLN A 46 8.46 -5.67 -3.74
C GLN A 46 9.34 -6.85 -3.31
N ALA A 47 10.35 -6.62 -2.49
CA ALA A 47 11.25 -7.70 -2.01
C ALA A 47 10.48 -8.79 -1.25
N ARG A 48 9.44 -8.43 -0.50
CA ARG A 48 8.59 -9.39 0.23
C ARG A 48 7.66 -10.15 -0.72
N PHE A 49 7.15 -9.50 -1.77
CA PHE A 49 6.41 -10.19 -2.83
C PHE A 49 7.29 -11.16 -3.61
N ASP A 50 8.52 -10.77 -3.93
CA ASP A 50 9.47 -11.61 -4.66
C ASP A 50 9.89 -12.82 -3.82
N ALA A 51 10.09 -12.66 -2.51
CA ALA A 51 10.36 -13.78 -1.61
C ALA A 51 9.20 -14.80 -1.58
N ILE A 52 7.94 -14.35 -1.64
CA ILE A 52 6.77 -15.23 -1.75
C ILE A 52 6.81 -16.00 -3.08
N LYS A 53 7.09 -15.31 -4.19
CA LYS A 53 7.20 -15.95 -5.52
C LYS A 53 8.33 -16.97 -5.59
N ASN A 54 9.50 -16.62 -5.05
CA ASN A 54 10.68 -17.48 -4.99
C ASN A 54 10.46 -18.72 -4.11
N ALA A 55 9.54 -18.66 -3.14
CA ALA A 55 9.10 -19.82 -2.37
C ALA A 55 8.12 -20.74 -3.13
N GLY A 56 7.91 -20.52 -4.43
CA GLY A 56 7.10 -21.36 -5.31
C GLY A 56 5.63 -20.96 -5.42
N TYR A 57 5.25 -19.79 -4.91
CA TYR A 57 3.87 -19.31 -4.99
C TYR A 57 3.63 -18.48 -6.25
N ASN A 58 2.50 -18.72 -6.91
CA ASN A 58 1.98 -17.79 -7.91
C ASN A 58 1.02 -16.80 -7.22
N VAL A 59 1.38 -15.51 -7.19
CA VAL A 59 0.51 -14.48 -6.60
C VAL A 59 -0.54 -14.08 -7.64
N VAL A 60 -1.77 -14.54 -7.42
CA VAL A 60 -2.90 -14.34 -8.35
C VAL A 60 -3.77 -13.11 -8.02
N LEU A 61 -3.61 -12.55 -6.82
CA LEU A 61 -4.41 -11.43 -6.32
C LEU A 61 -3.59 -10.62 -5.32
N TYR A 62 -3.71 -9.30 -5.40
CA TYR A 62 -3.22 -8.33 -4.41
C TYR A 62 -4.40 -7.52 -3.88
N VAL A 63 -4.40 -7.25 -2.57
CA VAL A 63 -5.46 -6.49 -1.89
C VAL A 63 -4.80 -5.43 -1.02
N GLY A 64 -5.22 -4.18 -1.15
CA GLY A 64 -4.62 -3.08 -0.41
C GLY A 64 -5.32 -1.74 -0.60
N ASP A 65 -4.96 -0.77 0.24
CA ASP A 65 -5.46 0.61 0.19
C ASP A 65 -4.49 1.57 -0.51
N ASN A 66 -3.28 1.11 -0.83
CA ASN A 66 -2.24 1.90 -1.48
C ASN A 66 -1.75 1.22 -2.76
N LEU A 67 -1.45 1.97 -3.82
CA LEU A 67 -0.89 1.41 -5.06
C LEU A 67 0.43 0.65 -4.84
N ASN A 68 1.18 1.00 -3.79
CA ASN A 68 2.41 0.29 -3.41
C ASN A 68 2.15 -1.13 -2.85
N ASP A 69 0.89 -1.49 -2.62
CA ASP A 69 0.46 -2.86 -2.28
C ASP A 69 0.33 -3.77 -3.51
N PHE A 70 0.40 -3.19 -4.71
CA PHE A 70 0.31 -3.89 -6.00
C PHE A 70 1.67 -4.05 -6.69
N GLY A 71 2.74 -3.54 -6.07
CA GLY A 71 4.11 -3.62 -6.57
C GLY A 71 4.92 -2.35 -6.29
N GLY A 72 6.21 -2.37 -6.68
CA GLY A 72 7.13 -1.26 -6.42
C GLY A 72 7.02 -0.06 -7.37
N ALA A 73 6.24 -0.14 -8.45
CA ALA A 73 6.26 0.84 -9.55
C ALA A 73 5.85 2.27 -9.15
N THR A 74 4.99 2.40 -8.13
CA THR A 74 4.49 3.71 -7.65
C THR A 74 5.18 4.22 -6.39
N TRP A 75 6.24 3.54 -5.96
CA TRP A 75 6.97 3.88 -4.73
C TRP A 75 7.75 5.19 -4.92
N HIS A 76 7.56 6.13 -3.98
CA HIS A 76 8.08 7.51 -4.04
C HIS A 76 7.75 8.30 -5.32
N GLN A 77 6.65 7.93 -6.01
CA GLN A 77 6.19 8.66 -7.18
C GLN A 77 5.16 9.74 -6.82
N GLY A 78 5.17 10.85 -7.55
CA GLY A 78 4.15 11.89 -7.44
C GLY A 78 2.78 11.42 -7.94
N ASN A 79 1.71 12.11 -7.51
CA ASN A 79 0.34 11.69 -7.80
C ASN A 79 -0.03 11.63 -9.28
N GLN A 80 0.66 12.39 -10.16
CA GLN A 80 0.44 12.26 -11.60
C GLN A 80 0.89 10.89 -12.11
N THR A 81 2.14 10.51 -11.86
CA THR A 81 2.67 9.18 -12.20
C THR A 81 1.86 8.05 -11.59
N ARG A 82 1.37 8.23 -10.36
CA ARG A 82 0.49 7.26 -9.68
C ARG A 82 -0.85 7.08 -10.43
N ARG A 83 -1.46 8.16 -10.91
CA ARG A 83 -2.66 8.08 -11.77
C ARG A 83 -2.36 7.45 -13.13
N ASP A 84 -1.21 7.75 -13.72
CA ASP A 84 -0.81 7.18 -15.01
C ASP A 84 -0.61 5.66 -14.90
N PHE A 85 -0.05 5.17 -13.80
CA PHE A 85 -0.01 3.74 -13.48
C PHE A 85 -1.41 3.13 -13.42
N VAL A 86 -2.36 3.79 -12.76
CA VAL A 86 -3.76 3.31 -12.70
C VAL A 86 -4.36 3.24 -14.11
N ASN A 87 -4.20 4.28 -14.92
CA ASN A 87 -4.73 4.32 -16.29
C ASN A 87 -4.14 3.20 -17.17
N LEU A 88 -2.82 2.97 -17.09
CA LEU A 88 -2.14 1.92 -17.84
C LEU A 88 -2.60 0.53 -17.42
N ASN A 89 -2.93 0.33 -16.14
CA ASN A 89 -3.29 -0.97 -15.57
C ASN A 89 -4.79 -1.11 -15.26
N HIS A 90 -5.66 -0.26 -15.81
CA HIS A 90 -7.07 -0.17 -15.44
C HIS A 90 -7.82 -1.51 -15.45
N GLN A 91 -7.49 -2.42 -16.38
CA GLN A 91 -8.12 -3.75 -16.49
C GLN A 91 -7.77 -4.70 -15.34
N GLN A 92 -6.70 -4.44 -14.60
CA GLN A 92 -6.28 -5.25 -13.45
C GLN A 92 -7.03 -4.89 -12.17
N PHE A 93 -7.59 -3.69 -12.08
CA PHE A 93 -8.34 -3.27 -10.90
C PHE A 93 -9.70 -3.97 -10.85
N GLY A 94 -10.03 -4.56 -9.69
CA GLY A 94 -11.20 -5.42 -9.50
C GLY A 94 -11.00 -6.88 -9.95
N THR A 95 -9.85 -7.23 -10.53
CA THR A 95 -9.53 -8.60 -10.96
C THR A 95 -8.27 -9.13 -10.26
N GLN A 96 -7.13 -8.48 -10.46
CA GLN A 96 -5.84 -8.82 -9.82
C GLN A 96 -5.46 -7.82 -8.71
N PHE A 97 -5.90 -6.57 -8.82
CA PHE A 97 -5.68 -5.52 -7.82
C PHE A 97 -7.01 -5.12 -7.19
N ILE A 98 -7.20 -5.46 -5.92
CA ILE A 98 -8.41 -5.14 -5.17
C ILE A 98 -8.12 -3.97 -4.24
N VAL A 99 -8.84 -2.86 -4.46
CA VAL A 99 -8.64 -1.61 -3.73
C VAL A 99 -9.60 -1.54 -2.54
N LEU A 100 -9.07 -1.19 -1.38
CA LEU A 100 -9.85 -0.72 -0.24
C LEU A 100 -9.71 0.80 -0.10
N PRO A 101 -10.79 1.55 0.17
CA PRO A 101 -10.71 3.00 0.28
C PRO A 101 -10.04 3.43 1.59
N ASN A 102 -9.03 4.30 1.49
CA ASN A 102 -8.42 4.98 2.64
C ASN A 102 -8.28 6.49 2.36
N PRO A 103 -9.25 7.31 2.80
CA PRO A 103 -9.18 8.76 2.64
C PRO A 103 -8.37 9.45 3.76
N LEU A 104 -7.88 8.72 4.77
CA LEU A 104 -7.23 9.30 5.95
C LEU A 104 -5.74 9.54 5.74
N TYR A 105 -5.04 8.60 5.10
CA TYR A 105 -3.60 8.69 4.84
C TYR A 105 -3.18 7.79 3.69
N GLY A 106 -1.92 7.92 3.26
CA GLY A 106 -1.27 7.00 2.31
C GLY A 106 -0.22 7.70 1.46
N ASP A 107 0.42 6.97 0.55
CA ASP A 107 1.41 7.59 -0.35
C ASP A 107 0.79 8.55 -1.38
N TRP A 108 -0.53 8.60 -1.48
CA TRP A 108 -1.21 9.68 -2.21
C TRP A 108 -1.02 11.04 -1.52
N GLU A 109 -0.80 11.07 -0.21
CA GLU A 109 -0.52 12.29 0.53
C GLU A 109 0.91 12.77 0.26
N SER A 110 1.89 11.89 0.41
CA SER A 110 3.29 12.21 0.10
C SER A 110 3.51 12.52 -1.38
N GLY A 111 2.68 11.94 -2.27
CA GLY A 111 2.67 12.22 -3.71
C GLY A 111 2.13 13.61 -4.09
N MET A 112 1.66 14.43 -3.15
CA MET A 112 1.17 15.79 -3.44
C MET A 112 2.29 16.78 -3.78
N ALA A 113 3.49 16.59 -3.27
CA ALA A 113 4.64 17.45 -3.53
C ALA A 113 5.96 16.71 -3.29
N GLU A 114 7.05 17.18 -3.90
CA GLU A 114 8.38 16.67 -3.59
C GLU A 114 8.72 16.92 -2.11
N ASN A 115 9.30 15.92 -1.44
CA ASN A 115 9.66 16.00 -0.02
C ASN A 115 8.49 16.38 0.92
N TYR A 116 7.23 16.13 0.54
CA TYR A 116 6.04 16.52 1.32
C TYR A 116 6.11 16.15 2.82
N ASN A 117 6.61 14.95 3.14
CA ASN A 117 6.73 14.49 4.54
C ASN A 117 7.77 15.25 5.38
N LYS A 118 8.63 16.07 4.76
CA LYS A 118 9.62 16.93 5.44
C LYS A 118 9.12 18.37 5.64
N LEU A 119 7.97 18.72 5.06
CA LEU A 119 7.37 20.04 5.19
C LEU A 119 6.82 20.25 6.61
N THR A 120 6.75 21.52 7.05
CA THR A 120 6.03 21.87 8.28
C THR A 120 4.53 21.67 8.11
N PRO A 121 3.74 21.57 9.21
CA PRO A 121 2.29 21.47 9.12
C PRO A 121 1.64 22.57 8.28
N GLU A 122 2.11 23.82 8.37
CA GLU A 122 1.59 24.97 7.62
C GLU A 122 1.91 24.84 6.12
N GLN A 123 3.10 24.34 5.79
CA GLN A 123 3.49 24.07 4.41
C GLN A 123 2.68 22.90 3.82
N GLN A 124 2.43 21.84 4.60
CA GLN A 124 1.57 20.73 4.19
C GLN A 124 0.12 21.21 3.94
N LEU A 125 -0.41 22.07 4.82
CA LEU A 125 -1.73 22.68 4.63
C LEU A 125 -1.78 23.48 3.32
N SER A 126 -0.78 24.34 3.08
CA SER A 126 -0.68 25.12 1.84
C SER A 126 -0.62 24.23 0.59
N VAL A 127 0.12 23.13 0.64
CA VAL A 127 0.15 22.14 -0.45
C VAL A 127 -1.23 21.52 -0.65
N ARG A 128 -1.90 21.05 0.42
CA ARG A 128 -3.23 20.44 0.33
C ARG A 128 -4.24 21.39 -0.33
N GLU A 129 -4.28 22.65 0.11
CA GLU A 129 -5.15 23.68 -0.48
C GLU A 129 -4.85 23.90 -1.96
N SER A 130 -3.57 23.98 -2.35
CA SER A 130 -3.16 24.17 -3.74
C SER A 130 -3.52 23.01 -4.68
N ARG A 131 -3.82 21.82 -4.14
CA ARG A 131 -4.22 20.64 -4.92
C ARG A 131 -5.73 20.53 -5.12
N LEU A 132 -6.52 21.40 -4.49
CA LEU A 132 -7.97 21.42 -4.69
C LEU A 132 -8.30 21.96 -6.09
N GLN A 133 -8.96 21.14 -6.90
CA GLN A 133 -9.52 21.56 -8.18
C GLN A 133 -10.93 22.10 -7.93
N SER A 134 -11.06 23.42 -7.88
CA SER A 134 -12.32 24.09 -7.56
C SER A 134 -13.03 24.54 -8.84
N TRP A 135 -14.35 24.35 -8.89
CA TRP A 135 -15.19 24.97 -9.91
C TRP A 135 -15.15 26.50 -9.76
N ASN A 136 -15.12 27.23 -10.88
CA ASN A 136 -15.02 28.69 -10.89
C ASN A 136 -16.35 29.43 -10.63
N GLY A 137 -17.44 28.68 -10.36
CA GLY A 137 -18.75 29.26 -10.09
C GLY A 137 -19.50 29.74 -11.32
N LYS A 138 -19.01 29.43 -12.53
CA LYS A 138 -19.60 29.84 -13.81
C LYS A 138 -19.85 28.66 -14.74
#